data_AF-A0A8X7CCB9-F1
#
_entry.id   AF-A0A8X7CCB9-F1
#
_cell.length_a   1.000
_cell.length_b   1.000
_cell.length_c   1.000
_cell.angle_alpha   90.00
_cell.angle_beta   90.00
_cell.angle_gamma   90.00
#
_symmetry.space_group_name_H-M   'P 1'
#
loop_
_entity.id
_entity.type
_entity.pdbx_description
1 polymer ?
#
loop_
_entity_poly.entity_id
_entity_poly.type
_entity_poly.pdbx_seq_one_letter_code
_entity_poly.pdbx_strand_id
1 'polypeptide(L)'
;MRCIGQGLESLKTLCAVMNFPNPVEQKSHTYDVINNKLSLLMKEVAEESMKRAAVEENSSSPENLLTVSGDGTWKTRGHSLLIGVCTVIGAET
;
A
#
# COMPACT_ATOMS: atom_id res chain seq x y z
N MET A 1 14.43 -2.95 5.44
CA MET A 1 13.45 -2.08 4.73
C MET A 1 12.60 -1.31 5.77
N ARG A 2 13.19 -0.36 6.52
CA ARG A 2 12.61 0.15 7.80
C ARG A 2 12.67 1.67 7.98
N CYS A 3 12.86 2.46 6.92
CA CYS A 3 13.09 3.90 7.06
C CYS A 3 12.30 4.74 6.03
N ILE A 4 10.99 4.49 5.88
CA ILE A 4 10.13 5.46 5.19
C ILE A 4 9.71 6.51 6.21
N GLY A 5 10.06 7.77 6.00
CA GLY A 5 9.71 8.92 6.86
C GLY A 5 10.75 9.30 7.93
N GLN A 6 11.58 8.36 8.40
CA GLN A 6 12.61 8.67 9.42
C GLN A 6 13.71 9.61 8.89
N GLY A 7 14.08 9.48 7.60
CA GLY A 7 15.14 10.29 6.99
C GLY A 7 14.85 11.79 7.04
N LEU A 8 13.60 12.19 6.79
CA LEU A 8 13.24 13.61 6.77
C LEU A 8 13.31 14.23 8.17
N GLU A 9 12.78 13.56 9.20
CA GLU A 9 12.83 14.07 10.57
C GLU A 9 14.26 14.11 11.11
N SER A 10 15.09 13.11 10.82
CA SER A 10 16.51 13.15 11.16
C SER A 10 17.25 14.28 10.43
N LEU A 11 16.89 14.56 9.17
CA LEU A 11 17.51 15.61 8.37
C LEU A 11 17.08 17.00 8.83
N LYS A 12 15.80 17.19 9.21
CA LYS A 12 15.31 18.43 9.85
C LYS A 12 16.07 18.70 11.14
N THR A 13 16.26 17.68 11.97
CA THR A 13 17.01 17.78 13.22
C THR A 13 18.47 18.17 12.95
N LEU A 14 19.12 17.52 11.96
CA LEU A 14 20.48 17.85 11.55
C LEU A 14 20.60 19.30 11.05
N CYS A 15 19.69 19.74 10.17
CA CYS A 15 19.70 21.10 9.66
C CYS A 15 19.48 22.13 10.76
N ALA A 16 18.58 21.86 11.71
CA ALA A 16 18.36 22.72 12.87
C ALA A 16 19.62 22.85 13.76
N VAL A 17 20.32 21.74 14.02
CA VAL A 17 21.58 21.74 14.80
C VAL A 17 22.68 22.52 14.07
N MET A 18 22.76 22.39 12.76
CA MET A 18 23.82 23.00 11.93
C MET A 18 23.49 24.42 11.45
N ASN A 19 22.33 24.97 11.83
CA ASN A 19 21.78 26.23 11.31
C ASN A 19 21.71 26.28 9.77
N PHE A 20 21.45 25.14 9.15
CA PHE A 20 21.16 25.04 7.73
C PHE A 20 19.69 25.33 7.45
N PRO A 21 19.34 25.82 6.24
CA PRO A 21 17.96 25.89 5.83
C PRO A 21 17.29 24.52 5.93
N ASN A 22 16.02 24.50 6.31
CA ASN A 22 15.26 23.27 6.48
C ASN A 22 15.30 22.47 5.16
N PRO A 23 15.60 21.17 5.20
CA PRO A 23 15.71 20.37 3.99
C PRO A 23 14.34 20.32 3.33
N VAL A 24 14.28 20.65 2.03
CA VAL A 24 13.08 20.74 1.17
C VAL A 24 11.82 20.89 2.00
N GLU A 25 11.43 22.12 2.30
CA GLU A 25 10.10 22.39 2.84
C GLU A 25 9.12 21.66 1.93
N GLN A 26 8.53 20.57 2.45
CA GLN A 26 7.33 20.03 1.86
C GLN A 26 6.36 21.19 1.93
N LYS A 27 6.26 21.98 0.85
CA LYS A 27 5.09 22.80 0.61
C LYS A 27 3.97 21.78 0.53
N SER A 28 3.39 21.48 1.70
CA SER A 28 2.73 20.20 2.01
C SER A 28 1.68 19.88 0.96
N HIS A 29 1.04 20.92 0.42
CA HIS A 29 0.10 20.86 -0.67
C HIS A 29 0.55 20.03 -1.90
N THR A 30 1.77 20.19 -2.43
CA THR A 30 2.12 19.51 -3.69
C THR A 30 2.38 18.01 -3.50
N TYR A 31 3.12 17.65 -2.46
CA TYR A 31 3.44 16.24 -2.17
C TYR A 31 2.18 15.47 -1.75
N ASP A 32 1.36 16.05 -0.89
CA ASP A 32 0.12 15.44 -0.43
C ASP A 32 -0.90 15.28 -1.57
N VAL A 33 -1.00 16.28 -2.46
CA VAL A 33 -1.86 16.18 -3.66
C VAL A 33 -1.40 15.05 -4.59
N ILE A 34 -0.09 14.89 -4.79
CA ILE A 34 0.44 13.81 -5.64
C ILE A 34 0.13 12.46 -5.00
N ASN A 35 0.38 12.30 -3.70
CA ASN A 35 0.10 11.05 -2.99
C ASN A 35 -1.39 10.70 -2.98
N ASN A 36 -2.26 11.70 -2.80
CA ASN A 36 -3.71 11.48 -2.83
C ASN A 36 -4.19 11.04 -4.22
N LYS A 37 -3.69 11.69 -5.29
CA LYS A 37 -3.97 11.28 -6.66
C LYS A 37 -3.46 9.86 -6.94
N LEU A 38 -2.25 9.56 -6.51
CA LEU A 38 -1.67 8.23 -6.67
C LEU A 38 -2.49 7.18 -5.91
N SER A 39 -2.90 7.47 -4.67
CA SER A 39 -3.72 6.56 -3.88
C SER A 39 -5.07 6.25 -4.54
N LEU A 40 -5.70 7.24 -5.16
CA LEU A 40 -6.97 7.04 -5.88
C LEU A 40 -6.76 6.15 -7.12
N LEU A 41 -5.78 6.48 -7.94
CA LEU A 41 -5.45 5.71 -9.15
C LEU A 41 -5.06 4.26 -8.81
N MET A 42 -4.22 4.07 -7.78
CA MET A 42 -3.82 2.73 -7.35
C MET A 42 -5.00 1.91 -6.84
N LYS A 43 -5.99 2.55 -6.20
CA LYS A 43 -7.22 1.88 -5.77
C LYS A 43 -8.06 1.41 -6.97
N GLU A 44 -8.25 2.28 -7.96
CA GLU A 44 -8.98 1.94 -9.19
C GLU A 44 -8.31 0.77 -9.94
N VAL A 45 -6.99 0.83 -10.11
CA VAL A 45 -6.20 -0.25 -10.73
C VAL A 45 -6.30 -1.56 -9.94
N ALA A 46 -6.26 -1.49 -8.60
CA ALA A 46 -6.42 -2.67 -7.76
C ALA A 46 -7.82 -3.30 -7.91
N GLU A 47 -8.87 -2.49 -7.91
CA GLU A 47 -10.25 -2.96 -8.11
C GLU A 47 -10.44 -3.61 -9.49
N GLU A 48 -9.93 -2.99 -10.55
CA GLU A 48 -9.98 -3.54 -11.90
C GLU A 48 -9.20 -4.86 -12.00
N SER A 49 -7.99 -4.90 -11.45
CA SER A 49 -7.16 -6.11 -11.44
C SER A 49 -7.82 -7.26 -10.70
N MET A 50 -8.43 -7.00 -9.53
CA MET A 50 -9.11 -8.05 -8.75
C MET A 50 -10.36 -8.57 -9.46
N LYS A 51 -11.14 -7.68 -10.09
CA LYS A 51 -12.32 -8.08 -10.88
C LYS A 51 -11.90 -8.95 -12.06
N ARG A 52 -10.82 -8.59 -12.77
CA ARG A 52 -10.32 -9.36 -13.89
C ARG A 52 -9.89 -10.77 -13.45
N ALA A 53 -9.15 -10.88 -12.34
CA ALA A 53 -8.74 -12.17 -11.78
C ALA A 53 -9.95 -13.05 -11.42
N ALA A 54 -11.02 -12.48 -10.85
CA ALA A 54 -12.22 -13.24 -10.53
C ALA A 54 -12.96 -13.75 -11.78
N VAL A 55 -12.98 -12.97 -12.87
CA VAL A 55 -13.57 -13.40 -14.15
C VAL A 55 -12.73 -14.50 -14.80
N GLU A 56 -11.42 -14.37 -14.78
CA GLU A 56 -10.48 -15.39 -15.29
C GLU A 56 -10.69 -16.72 -14.56
N GLU A 57 -10.71 -16.71 -13.23
CA GLU A 57 -10.92 -17.91 -12.42
C GLU A 57 -12.30 -18.56 -12.67
N ASN A 58 -13.36 -17.75 -12.78
CA ASN A 58 -14.69 -18.25 -13.09
C ASN A 58 -14.78 -18.87 -14.49
N SER A 59 -14.01 -18.36 -15.46
CA SER A 59 -13.97 -18.93 -16.81
C SER A 59 -13.19 -20.25 -16.90
N SER A 60 -12.24 -20.46 -15.98
CA SER A 60 -11.43 -21.67 -15.89
C SER A 60 -12.09 -22.79 -15.07
N SER A 61 -13.05 -22.45 -14.18
CA SER A 61 -13.72 -23.44 -13.33
C SER A 61 -14.89 -24.14 -14.07
N PRO A 62 -14.84 -25.48 -14.26
CA PRO A 62 -15.86 -26.21 -15.01
C PRO A 62 -17.21 -26.33 -14.29
N GLU A 63 -17.27 -26.16 -12.97
CA GLU A 63 -18.49 -26.35 -12.16
C GLU A 63 -19.02 -25.08 -11.49
N ASN A 64 -18.52 -23.89 -11.87
CA ASN A 64 -18.78 -22.62 -11.16
C ASN A 64 -18.45 -22.68 -9.65
N LEU A 65 -17.65 -23.67 -9.22
CA LEU A 65 -17.19 -23.79 -7.86
C LEU A 65 -15.84 -23.07 -7.77
N LEU A 66 -15.83 -21.94 -7.07
CA LEU A 66 -14.63 -21.13 -6.85
C LEU A 66 -14.05 -21.47 -5.48
N THR A 67 -12.97 -22.23 -5.46
CA THR A 67 -12.18 -22.46 -4.24
C THR A 67 -11.06 -21.44 -4.20
N VAL A 68 -10.95 -20.72 -3.09
CA VAL A 68 -9.91 -19.70 -2.90
C VAL A 68 -9.17 -19.91 -1.59
N SER A 69 -7.86 -19.65 -1.61
CA SER A 69 -7.02 -19.61 -0.43
C SER A 69 -6.63 -18.16 -0.12
N GLY A 70 -6.76 -17.75 1.14
CA GLY A 70 -6.46 -16.39 1.59
C GLY A 70 -5.38 -16.38 2.66
N ASP A 71 -4.39 -15.52 2.50
CA ASP A 71 -3.37 -15.23 3.51
C ASP A 71 -3.23 -13.72 3.70
N GLY A 72 -2.75 -13.28 4.86
CA GLY A 72 -2.60 -11.87 5.17
C GLY A 72 -1.50 -11.62 6.18
N THR A 73 -0.81 -10.50 6.00
CA THR A 73 0.25 -10.05 6.90
C THR A 73 -0.04 -8.66 7.44
N TRP A 74 0.39 -8.45 8.68
CA TRP A 74 0.22 -7.20 9.41
C TRP A 74 1.57 -6.80 10.01
N LYS A 75 1.88 -5.50 9.96
CA LYS A 75 3.24 -4.99 10.17
C LYS A 75 3.77 -5.17 11.61
N THR A 76 2.94 -5.43 12.63
CA THR A 76 3.36 -5.76 14.01
C THR A 76 2.27 -6.47 14.83
N ARG A 77 2.66 -7.20 15.90
CA ARG A 77 1.76 -7.91 16.83
C ARG A 77 1.10 -6.92 17.82
N GLY A 78 -0.17 -6.58 17.59
CA GLY A 78 -0.99 -5.71 18.47
C GLY A 78 -2.34 -5.36 17.85
N HIS A 79 -3.38 -5.25 18.69
CA HIS A 79 -4.82 -5.21 18.32
C HIS A 79 -5.31 -3.97 17.55
N SER A 80 -4.44 -3.05 17.13
CA SER A 80 -4.88 -1.82 16.48
C SER A 80 -3.78 -1.28 15.56
N LEU A 81 -3.83 -1.64 14.28
CA LEU A 81 -2.92 -1.09 13.27
C LEU A 81 -3.70 -0.72 12.01
N LEU A 82 -3.30 0.41 11.41
CA LEU A 82 -3.91 1.04 10.24
C LEU A 82 -3.52 0.41 8.90
N ILE A 83 -2.54 -0.51 8.86
CA ILE A 83 -1.95 -1.01 7.61
C ILE A 83 -1.74 -2.52 7.69
N GLY A 84 -2.48 -3.25 6.86
CA GLY A 84 -2.33 -4.69 6.62
C GLY A 84 -2.40 -4.99 5.12
N VAL A 85 -1.86 -6.13 4.73
CA VAL A 85 -1.92 -6.65 3.36
C VAL A 85 -2.62 -8.00 3.41
N CYS A 86 -3.59 -8.21 2.52
CA CYS A 86 -4.29 -9.47 2.33
C CYS A 86 -4.11 -9.90 0.88
N THR A 87 -3.91 -11.19 0.66
CA THR A 87 -3.80 -11.83 -0.64
C THR A 87 -4.76 -13.00 -0.71
N VAL A 88 -5.52 -13.07 -1.80
CA VAL A 88 -6.43 -14.18 -2.09
C VAL A 88 -6.05 -14.74 -3.44
N ILE A 89 -5.89 -16.07 -3.51
CA ILE A 89 -5.51 -16.80 -4.72
C ILE A 89 -6.52 -17.92 -5.00
N GLY A 90 -6.74 -18.23 -6.27
CA GLY A 90 -7.47 -19.43 -6.69
C GLY A 90 -6.76 -20.69 -6.17
N ALA A 91 -7.53 -21.68 -5.75
CA ALA A 91 -7.03 -22.96 -5.29
C ALA A 91 -7.57 -24.05 -6.21
N GLU A 92 -6.70 -24.56 -7.08
CA GLU A 92 -6.96 -25.80 -7.81
C GLU A 92 -6.78 -26.97 -6.84
N THR A 93 -7.87 -27.68 -6.53
CA THR A 93 -7.86 -28.92 -5.74
C THR A 93 -7.76 -30.14 -6.61
#